data_AF-A0A1G9F4W6-F1
#
_entry.id   AF-A0A1G9F4W6-F1
#
_cell.length_a   1.000
_cell.length_b   1.000
_cell.length_c   1.000
_cell.angle_alpha   90.00
_cell.angle_beta   90.00
_cell.angle_gamma   90.00
#
_symmetry.space_group_name_H-M   'P 1'
#
loop_
_entity.id
_entity.type
_entity.pdbx_description
1 polymer ?
#
loop_
_entity_poly.entity_id
_entity_poly.type
_entity_poly.pdbx_seq_one_letter_code
_entity_poly.pdbx_strand_id
1 'polypeptide(L)'
;MTYIYSGVELEERNCPHCNEPLSPWIAPPESGWGVIVVCNNNKCSFFVGSDSDIINKREDSNLGCRYAENPDNKYTPFNLLAWCK
;
A
#
# COMPACT_ATOMS: atom_id res chain seq x y z
N MET A 1 13.66 12.92 -1.80
CA MET A 1 14.99 12.49 -2.26
C MET A 1 14.90 11.01 -2.67
N THR A 2 15.91 10.40 -3.27
CA THR A 2 15.84 8.98 -3.72
C THR A 2 16.69 8.06 -2.84
N TYR A 3 16.33 6.78 -2.79
CA TYR A 3 17.05 5.73 -2.06
C TYR A 3 16.94 4.39 -2.80
N ILE A 4 17.87 3.46 -2.53
CA ILE A 4 17.88 2.13 -3.14
C ILE A 4 17.26 1.11 -2.19
N TYR A 5 16.32 0.31 -2.68
CA TYR A 5 15.74 -0.82 -1.95
C TYR A 5 15.67 -2.05 -2.85
N SER A 6 16.29 -3.16 -2.43
CA SER A 6 16.33 -4.41 -3.19
C SER A 6 16.78 -4.25 -4.65
N GLY A 7 17.71 -3.32 -4.92
CA GLY A 7 18.21 -3.02 -6.26
C GLY A 7 17.34 -2.08 -7.10
N VAL A 8 16.24 -1.56 -6.55
CA VAL A 8 15.34 -0.60 -7.20
C VAL A 8 15.57 0.80 -6.60
N GLU A 9 15.72 1.82 -7.45
CA GLU A 9 15.73 3.22 -7.01
C GLU A 9 14.31 3.72 -6.78
N LEU A 10 14.06 4.27 -5.58
CA LEU A 10 12.77 4.74 -5.13
C LEU A 10 12.82 6.20 -4.70
N GLU A 11 11.74 6.93 -4.95
CA GLU A 11 11.49 8.26 -4.40
C GLU A 11 10.93 8.17 -2.96
N GLU A 12 11.41 9.04 -2.07
CA GLU A 12 10.76 9.30 -0.78
C GLU A 12 9.41 9.97 -0.99
N ARG A 13 8.36 9.34 -0.47
CA ARG A 13 6.98 9.77 -0.66
C ARG A 13 6.19 9.59 0.63
N ASN A 14 5.17 10.43 0.81
CA ASN A 14 4.31 10.39 1.98
C ASN A 14 2.90 10.00 1.56
N CYS A 15 2.21 9.27 2.45
CA CYS A 15 0.81 8.93 2.23
C CYS A 15 -0.03 10.21 2.18
N PRO A 16 -0.87 10.43 1.15
CA PRO A 16 -1.69 11.63 1.04
C PRO A 16 -2.81 11.70 2.09
N HIS A 17 -3.08 10.61 2.80
CA HIS A 17 -4.19 10.50 3.76
C HIS A 17 -3.77 10.73 5.21
N CYS A 18 -2.54 10.34 5.59
CA CYS A 18 -2.05 10.49 6.96
C CYS A 18 -0.67 11.16 7.05
N ASN A 19 -0.07 11.54 5.92
CA ASN A 19 1.23 12.21 5.79
C ASN A 19 2.45 11.42 6.33
N GLU A 20 2.27 10.16 6.72
CA GLU A 20 3.36 9.27 7.13
C GLU A 20 4.18 8.82 5.92
N PRO A 21 5.50 8.58 6.08
CA PRO A 21 6.35 8.09 4.99
C PRO A 21 5.88 6.71 4.49
N LEU A 22 5.85 6.54 3.17
CA LEU A 22 5.57 5.24 2.56
C LEU A 22 6.78 4.33 2.73
N SER A 23 6.53 3.08 3.11
CA SER A 23 7.56 2.06 3.31
C SER A 23 7.69 1.20 2.05
N PRO A 24 8.90 0.87 1.60
CA PRO A 24 9.09 -0.06 0.50
C PRO A 24 8.69 -1.48 0.92
N TRP A 25 8.13 -2.25 0.00
CA TRP A 25 7.74 -3.64 0.20
C TRP A 25 7.94 -4.44 -1.09
N ILE A 26 8.59 -5.60 -0.98
CA ILE A 26 8.71 -6.58 -2.07
C ILE A 26 7.41 -7.37 -2.10
N ALA A 27 6.66 -7.25 -3.20
CA ALA A 27 5.44 -8.00 -3.37
C ALA A 27 5.72 -9.50 -3.60
N PRO A 28 4.75 -10.39 -3.30
CA PRO A 28 4.86 -11.81 -3.60
C PRO A 28 5.15 -12.03 -5.10
N PRO A 29 6.10 -12.91 -5.47
CA PRO A 29 6.44 -13.15 -6.87
C PRO A 29 5.24 -13.52 -7.76
N GLU A 30 4.28 -14.26 -7.20
CA GLU A 30 3.06 -14.69 -7.89
C GLU A 30 2.11 -13.53 -8.26
N SER A 31 2.26 -12.37 -7.62
CA SER A 31 1.44 -11.19 -7.89
C SER A 31 1.83 -10.49 -9.19
N GLY A 32 3.06 -10.73 -9.69
CA GLY A 32 3.63 -10.02 -10.82
C GLY A 32 4.08 -8.58 -10.51
N TRP A 33 3.95 -8.13 -9.26
CA TRP A 33 4.45 -6.84 -8.81
C TRP A 33 5.91 -6.96 -8.35
N GLY A 34 6.70 -5.92 -8.60
CA GLY A 34 8.06 -5.79 -8.08
C GLY A 34 8.08 -5.17 -6.69
N VAL A 35 8.89 -4.12 -6.53
CA VAL A 35 8.92 -3.31 -5.32
C VAL A 35 7.83 -2.25 -5.40
N ILE A 36 6.97 -2.17 -4.39
CA ILE A 36 5.97 -1.10 -4.24
C ILE A 36 6.26 -0.28 -2.97
N VAL A 37 5.61 0.87 -2.84
CA VAL A 37 5.66 1.68 -1.60
C VAL A 37 4.27 1.73 -0.96
N VAL A 38 4.20 1.52 0.36
CA VAL A 38 2.94 1.23 1.08
C VAL A 38 2.82 2.06 2.36
N CYS A 39 1.63 2.55 2.65
CA CYS A 39 1.32 3.18 3.94
C CYS A 39 1.09 2.11 5.03
N ASN A 40 2.05 1.97 5.94
CA ASN A 40 1.98 1.03 7.06
C ASN A 40 1.38 1.61 8.35
N ASN A 41 0.80 2.80 8.30
CA ASN A 41 0.14 3.39 9.46
C ASN A 41 -1.25 2.76 9.69
N ASN A 42 -1.40 1.97 10.76
CA ASN A 42 -2.67 1.34 11.13
C ASN A 42 -3.76 2.34 11.59
N LYS A 43 -3.39 3.59 11.83
CA LYS A 43 -4.32 4.69 12.15
C LYS A 43 -4.61 5.59 10.95
N CYS A 44 -4.14 5.24 9.76
CA CYS A 44 -4.38 6.01 8.55
C CYS A 44 -5.89 6.04 8.24
N SER A 45 -6.42 7.23 7.96
CA SER A 45 -7.84 7.44 7.61
C SER A 45 -8.27 6.70 6.34
N PHE A 46 -7.32 6.35 5.47
CA PHE A 46 -7.58 5.50 4.30
C PHE A 46 -7.71 4.01 4.64
N PHE A 47 -7.05 3.57 5.72
CA PHE A 47 -7.02 2.16 6.10
C PHE A 47 -8.11 1.82 7.12
N VAL A 48 -8.31 2.67 8.12
CA VAL A 48 -9.31 2.48 9.16
C VAL A 48 -10.72 2.52 8.56
N GLY A 49 -11.49 1.44 8.73
CA GLY A 49 -12.86 1.32 8.21
C GLY A 49 -12.96 0.94 6.73
N SER A 50 -11.82 0.86 6.02
CA SER A 50 -11.76 0.50 4.60
C SER A 50 -12.22 -0.93 4.32
N ASP A 51 -12.33 -1.75 5.35
CA ASP A 51 -12.87 -3.09 5.26
C ASP A 51 -14.35 -3.07 4.87
N SER A 52 -15.08 -2.00 5.17
CA SER A 52 -16.49 -1.82 4.75
C SER A 52 -16.68 -1.36 3.31
N ASP A 53 -15.61 -0.90 2.64
CA ASP A 53 -15.67 -0.33 1.28
C ASP A 53 -15.45 -1.37 0.17
N ILE A 54 -15.03 -2.59 0.53
CA ILE A 54 -14.71 -3.64 -0.45
C ILE A 54 -15.99 -4.34 -0.90
N ILE A 55 -16.42 -4.04 -2.11
CA ILE A 55 -17.59 -4.67 -2.75
C ILE A 55 -17.32 -6.18 -2.93
N ASN A 56 -18.31 -7.02 -2.60
CA ASN A 56 -18.22 -8.49 -2.64
C ASN A 56 -17.20 -9.11 -1.67
N LYS A 57 -16.74 -8.35 -0.66
CA LYS A 57 -15.99 -8.93 0.46
C LYS A 57 -16.89 -9.90 1.22
N ARG A 58 -16.33 -11.04 1.63
CA ARG A 58 -17.02 -11.97 2.53
C ARG A 58 -17.32 -11.27 3.86
N GLU A 59 -18.51 -11.49 4.41
CA GLU A 59 -18.98 -10.80 5.62
C GLU A 59 -18.06 -11.00 6.84
N ASP A 60 -17.38 -12.15 6.94
CA ASP A 60 -16.43 -12.47 8.01
C ASP A 60 -14.96 -12.12 7.67
N SER A 61 -14.72 -11.41 6.58
CA SER A 61 -13.38 -11.03 6.15
C SER A 61 -12.91 -9.75 6.83
N ASN A 62 -11.73 -9.82 7.43
CA ASN A 62 -11.03 -8.66 8.01
C ASN A 62 -10.05 -8.06 7.00
N LEU A 63 -10.40 -8.06 5.71
CA LEU A 63 -9.58 -7.40 4.69
C LEU A 63 -10.00 -5.94 4.56
N GLY A 64 -9.01 -5.05 4.57
CA GLY A 64 -9.13 -3.63 4.23
C GLY A 64 -8.09 -3.25 3.17
N CYS A 65 -7.97 -1.95 2.89
CA CYS A 65 -7.10 -1.41 1.84
C CYS A 65 -6.08 -0.41 2.40
N ARG A 66 -4.79 -0.67 2.18
CA ARG A 66 -3.73 0.31 2.40
C ARG A 66 -3.51 1.12 1.12
N TYR A 67 -3.16 2.39 1.30
CA TYR A 67 -2.66 3.20 0.19
C TYR A 67 -1.28 2.67 -0.22
N ALA A 68 -1.12 2.37 -1.50
CA ALA A 68 0.15 1.96 -2.08
C ALA A 68 0.35 2.61 -3.45
N GLU A 69 1.61 2.74 -3.87
CA GLU A 69 1.98 3.24 -5.19
C GLU A 69 3.01 2.30 -5.83
N ASN A 70 2.96 2.19 -7.15
CA ASN A 70 3.89 1.38 -7.92
C ASN A 70 4.90 2.23 -8.69
N PRO A 71 6.20 2.21 -8.33
CA PRO A 71 7.27 2.86 -9.07
C PRO A 71 7.30 2.51 -10.57
N ASP A 72 7.03 1.25 -10.93
CA ASP A 72 7.06 0.78 -12.33
C ASP A 72 5.96 1.43 -13.20
N ASN A 73 4.91 1.96 -12.56
CA ASN A 73 3.83 2.66 -13.24
C ASN A 73 3.77 4.14 -12.82
N LYS A 74 4.93 4.81 -12.76
CA LYS A 74 5.04 6.24 -12.47
C LYS A 74 4.39 6.63 -11.13
N TYR A 75 4.51 5.77 -10.13
CA TYR A 75 3.88 5.93 -8.82
C TYR A 75 2.36 6.06 -8.88
N THR A 76 1.70 5.40 -9.84
CA THR A 76 0.24 5.34 -9.87
C THR A 76 -0.28 4.67 -8.60
N PRO A 77 -1.22 5.30 -7.88
CA PRO A 77 -1.76 4.76 -6.63
C PRO A 77 -2.73 3.61 -6.87
N PHE A 78 -2.79 2.67 -5.93
CA PHE A 78 -3.74 1.57 -5.93
C PHE A 78 -4.07 1.09 -4.50
N ASN A 79 -5.14 0.31 -4.39
CA ASN A 79 -5.60 -0.28 -3.13
C ASN A 79 -4.85 -1.60 -2.88
N LEU A 80 -3.94 -1.60 -1.91
CA LEU A 80 -3.27 -2.82 -1.48
C LEU A 80 -4.10 -3.51 -0.40
N LEU A 81 -4.59 -4.72 -0.69
CA LEU A 81 -5.31 -5.52 0.30
C LEU A 81 -4.40 -5.86 1.48
N ALA A 82 -4.89 -5.63 2.68
CA ALA A 82 -4.19 -5.95 3.92
C ALA A 82 -5.19 -6.38 4.99
N TRP A 83 -4.72 -7.17 5.96
CA TRP A 83 -5.52 -7.51 7.13
C TRP A 83 -5.74 -6.28 8.01
N CYS A 84 -7.01 -5.96 8.30
CA CYS A 84 -7.50 -4.80 9.01
C CYS A 84 -8.30 -5.25 10.24
N LYS A 85 -7.74 -5.06 11.45
CA LYS A 85 -8.39 -5.34 12.74
C LYS A 85 -7.97 -4.33 13.78
#